data_AF-A0A1N7M271-F1
#
_entry.id   AF-A0A1N7M271-F1
#
_cell.length_a   1.000
_cell.length_b   1.000
_cell.length_c   1.000
_cell.angle_alpha   90.00
_cell.angle_beta   90.00
_cell.angle_gamma   90.00
#
_symmetry.space_group_name_H-M   'P 1'
#
loop_
_entity.id
_entity.type
_entity.pdbx_description
1 polymer ?
#
loop_
_entity_poly.entity_id
_entity_poly.type
_entity_poly.pdbx_seq_one_letter_code
_entity_poly.pdbx_strand_id
1 'polypeptide(L)'
;MSEVVHFELSEDDFTRLNDAYPNRKSNHDIGNFGVQVVKLYLESTGYTEVRINVKKVDIQGTLNNVVEKFEVKSTVKSEISYDCLKVSSPKDYKSLTEDNMEIIRVCRVGQRTVDLHFLKHGIDFLLVPEPRWRLQKIRR
;
A
#
# COMPACT_ATOMS: atom_id res chain seq x y z
N MET A 1 3.40 -10.05 14.44
CA MET A 1 3.92 -9.81 13.07
C MET A 1 2.73 -9.36 12.25
N SER A 2 2.89 -8.37 11.37
CA SER A 2 1.81 -7.99 10.45
C SER A 2 1.41 -9.20 9.62
N GLU A 3 0.11 -9.37 9.42
CA GLU A 3 -0.44 -10.41 8.55
C GLU A 3 0.05 -10.18 7.11
N VAL A 4 0.40 -11.27 6.43
CA VAL A 4 0.80 -11.24 5.02
C VAL A 4 -0.29 -11.90 4.22
N VAL A 5 -0.87 -11.17 3.29
CA VAL A 5 -1.82 -11.71 2.33
C VAL A 5 -1.11 -11.95 1.01
N HIS A 6 -1.13 -13.20 0.57
CA HIS A 6 -0.68 -13.57 -0.78
C HIS A 6 -1.85 -13.39 -1.74
N PHE A 7 -1.78 -12.37 -2.57
CA PHE A 7 -2.83 -12.05 -3.53
C PHE A 7 -2.40 -12.44 -4.94
N GLU A 8 -3.15 -13.35 -5.56
CA GLU A 8 -2.92 -13.77 -6.94
C GLU A 8 -3.80 -12.97 -7.90
N LEU A 9 -3.15 -12.30 -8.85
CA LEU A 9 -3.84 -11.62 -9.96
C LEU A 9 -4.36 -12.66 -10.96
N SER A 10 -5.54 -12.38 -11.51
CA SER A 10 -6.01 -13.07 -12.72
C SER A 10 -5.01 -12.86 -13.86
N GLU A 11 -5.01 -13.76 -14.83
CA GLU A 11 -4.12 -13.63 -16.00
C GLU A 11 -4.40 -12.35 -16.79
N ASP A 12 -5.68 -12.00 -16.93
CA ASP A 12 -6.12 -10.76 -17.59
C ASP A 12 -5.66 -9.52 -16.83
N ASP A 13 -5.83 -9.49 -15.51
CA ASP A 13 -5.37 -8.37 -14.69
C ASP A 13 -3.86 -8.25 -14.68
N PHE A 14 -3.14 -9.38 -14.59
CA PHE A 14 -1.69 -9.38 -14.62
C PHE A 14 -1.16 -8.83 -15.95
N THR A 15 -1.73 -9.29 -17.07
CA THR A 15 -1.38 -8.81 -18.41
C THR A 15 -1.70 -7.33 -18.55
N ARG A 16 -2.93 -6.92 -18.22
CA ARG A 16 -3.38 -5.52 -18.27
C ARG A 16 -2.48 -4.58 -17.47
N LEU A 17 -2.09 -4.97 -16.25
CA LEU A 17 -1.22 -4.16 -15.40
C LEU A 17 0.22 -4.14 -15.88
N ASN A 18 0.71 -5.23 -16.49
CA ASN A 18 2.03 -5.24 -17.11
C ASN A 18 2.11 -4.32 -18.32
N ASP A 19 1.06 -4.29 -19.14
CA ASP A 19 0.98 -3.42 -20.31
C ASP A 19 0.84 -1.95 -19.90
N ALA A 20 -0.01 -1.65 -18.91
CA ALA A 20 -0.24 -0.29 -18.44
C ALA A 20 0.97 0.34 -17.74
N TYR A 21 1.76 -0.49 -17.06
CA TYR A 21 2.95 -0.05 -16.33
C TYR A 21 4.09 -0.97 -16.73
N PRO A 22 4.84 -0.75 -17.82
CA PRO A 22 5.88 -1.68 -18.25
C PRO A 22 7.22 -1.48 -17.54
N ASN A 23 7.50 -0.29 -16.97
CA ASN A 23 8.82 0.05 -16.47
C ASN A 23 9.01 -0.30 -14.99
N ARG A 24 9.49 -1.52 -14.71
CA ARG A 24 9.78 -2.02 -13.36
C ARG A 24 10.98 -1.36 -12.65
N LYS A 25 11.66 -0.37 -13.26
CA LYS A 25 12.70 0.45 -12.61
C LYS A 25 12.18 1.82 -12.20
N SER A 26 11.01 2.22 -12.68
CA SER A 26 10.36 3.49 -12.36
C SER A 26 9.59 3.37 -11.05
N ASN A 27 9.91 4.20 -10.06
CA ASN A 27 9.13 4.29 -8.83
C ASN A 27 7.66 4.69 -9.10
N HIS A 28 7.40 5.40 -10.20
CA HIS A 28 6.06 5.79 -10.59
C HIS A 28 5.23 4.58 -11.06
N ASP A 29 5.76 3.78 -12.00
CA ASP A 29 5.10 2.56 -12.49
C ASP A 29 4.91 1.53 -11.39
N ILE A 30 5.93 1.33 -10.55
CA ILE A 30 5.85 0.42 -9.39
C ILE A 30 4.75 0.89 -8.43
N GLY A 31 4.67 2.20 -8.18
CA GLY A 31 3.63 2.82 -7.34
C GLY A 31 2.24 2.57 -7.92
N ASN A 32 2.02 2.97 -9.17
CA ASN A 32 0.72 2.85 -9.84
C ASN A 32 0.26 1.38 -9.96
N PHE A 33 1.17 0.45 -10.30
CA PHE A 33 0.87 -0.97 -10.33
C PHE A 33 0.36 -1.44 -8.97
N GLY A 34 1.09 -1.14 -7.89
CA GLY A 34 0.70 -1.59 -6.56
C GLY A 34 -0.64 -0.97 -6.10
N VAL A 35 -0.93 0.29 -6.43
CA VAL A 35 -2.23 0.91 -6.13
C VAL A 35 -3.38 0.16 -6.81
N GLN A 36 -3.19 -0.26 -8.08
CA GLN A 36 -4.21 -1.05 -8.78
C GLN A 36 -4.37 -2.46 -8.20
N VAL A 37 -3.27 -3.11 -7.80
CA VAL A 37 -3.32 -4.41 -7.10
C VAL A 37 -4.14 -4.30 -5.81
N VAL A 38 -3.87 -3.25 -5.00
CA VAL A 38 -4.63 -3.02 -3.77
C VAL A 38 -6.10 -2.79 -4.06
N LYS A 39 -6.43 -2.04 -5.12
CA LYS A 39 -7.81 -1.86 -5.55
C LYS A 39 -8.49 -3.21 -5.82
N LEU A 40 -7.89 -4.06 -6.65
CA LEU A 40 -8.43 -5.38 -6.98
C LEU A 40 -8.61 -6.25 -5.74
N TYR A 41 -7.64 -6.23 -4.82
CA TYR A 41 -7.72 -6.94 -3.55
C TYR A 41 -8.90 -6.46 -2.69
N LEU A 42 -9.05 -5.14 -2.51
CA LEU A 42 -10.14 -4.57 -1.72
C LEU A 42 -11.50 -4.91 -2.33
N GLU A 43 -11.66 -4.79 -3.64
CA GLU A 43 -12.89 -5.17 -4.35
C GLU A 43 -13.19 -6.67 -4.17
N SER A 44 -12.17 -7.54 -4.21
CA SER A 44 -12.33 -8.98 -4.00
C SER A 44 -12.73 -9.37 -2.57
N THR A 45 -12.44 -8.52 -1.59
CA THR A 45 -12.74 -8.75 -0.16
C THR A 45 -14.06 -8.12 0.29
N GLY A 46 -14.81 -7.54 -0.63
CA GLY A 46 -16.14 -6.97 -0.37
C GLY A 46 -16.16 -5.48 -0.08
N TYR A 47 -15.03 -4.76 -0.24
CA TYR A 47 -15.09 -3.30 -0.26
C TYR A 47 -15.89 -2.82 -1.46
N THR A 48 -16.70 -1.80 -1.23
CA THR A 48 -17.46 -1.08 -2.25
C THR A 48 -16.92 0.34 -2.42
N GLU A 49 -17.30 1.00 -3.51
CA GLU A 49 -16.87 2.38 -3.82
C GLU A 49 -15.35 2.59 -3.74
N VAL A 50 -14.57 1.60 -4.18
CA VAL A 50 -13.11 1.67 -4.12
C VAL A 50 -12.60 2.71 -5.12
N ARG A 51 -11.99 3.78 -4.61
CA ARG A 51 -11.54 4.94 -5.38
C ARG A 51 -10.07 5.23 -5.10
N ILE A 52 -9.31 5.44 -6.17
CA ILE A 52 -7.89 5.78 -6.13
C ILE A 52 -7.72 7.31 -6.14
N ASN A 53 -6.67 7.82 -5.49
CA ASN A 53 -6.28 9.23 -5.46
C ASN A 53 -7.35 10.19 -4.89
N VAL A 54 -8.09 9.75 -3.86
CA VAL A 54 -9.14 10.58 -3.24
C VAL A 54 -8.56 11.49 -2.18
N LYS A 55 -8.72 12.80 -2.34
CA LYS A 55 -8.35 13.81 -1.31
C LYS A 55 -6.92 13.63 -0.76
N LYS A 56 -5.93 13.32 -1.61
CA LYS A 56 -4.51 13.06 -1.21
C LYS A 56 -4.32 11.79 -0.38
N VAL A 57 -5.17 10.79 -0.54
CA VAL A 57 -4.98 9.41 -0.06
C VAL A 57 -4.86 8.53 -1.30
N ASP A 58 -3.95 7.57 -1.28
CA ASP A 58 -3.72 6.68 -2.42
C ASP A 58 -4.99 5.89 -2.77
N ILE A 59 -5.69 5.33 -1.77
CA ILE A 59 -6.94 4.59 -1.99
C ILE A 59 -7.93 4.72 -0.81
N GLN A 60 -9.22 4.75 -1.14
CA GLN A 60 -10.33 4.73 -0.19
C GLN A 60 -11.35 3.68 -0.62
N GLY A 61 -11.97 2.99 0.32
CA GLY A 61 -13.09 2.08 0.06
C GLY A 61 -14.07 2.06 1.23
N THR A 62 -15.24 1.46 1.02
CA THR A 62 -16.28 1.32 2.03
C THR A 62 -16.51 -0.16 2.34
N LEU A 63 -16.31 -0.56 3.59
CA LEU A 63 -16.61 -1.91 4.09
C LEU A 63 -17.56 -1.80 5.28
N ASN A 64 -18.67 -2.56 5.28
CA ASN A 64 -19.66 -2.54 6.37
C ASN A 64 -20.16 -1.12 6.74
N ASN A 65 -20.39 -0.27 5.73
CA ASN A 65 -20.76 1.16 5.87
C ASN A 65 -19.69 2.06 6.54
N VAL A 66 -18.46 1.57 6.70
CA VAL A 66 -17.33 2.35 7.21
C VAL A 66 -16.42 2.70 6.05
N VAL A 67 -16.09 3.99 5.93
CA VAL A 67 -15.13 4.48 4.95
C VAL A 67 -13.72 4.33 5.50
N GLU A 68 -12.91 3.53 4.83
CA GLU A 68 -11.51 3.30 5.18
C GLU A 68 -10.59 3.88 4.11
N LYS A 69 -9.42 4.29 4.57
CA LYS A 69 -8.40 4.99 3.78
C LYS A 69 -7.09 4.27 3.97
N PHE A 70 -6.33 4.17 2.89
CA PHE A 70 -5.05 3.49 2.89
C PHE A 70 -4.01 4.28 2.12
N GLU A 71 -2.81 4.30 2.68
CA GLU A 71 -1.61 4.72 1.96
C GLU A 71 -0.99 3.47 1.31
N VAL A 72 -0.57 3.56 0.06
CA VAL A 72 0.02 2.44 -0.67
C VAL A 72 1.50 2.69 -0.87
N LYS A 73 2.31 1.67 -0.57
CA LYS A 73 3.75 1.70 -0.83
C LYS A 73 4.15 0.44 -1.55
N SER A 74 4.76 0.56 -2.71
CA SER A 74 5.00 -0.60 -3.59
C SER A 74 6.50 -0.87 -3.81
N THR A 75 6.87 -2.13 -4.04
CA THR A 75 8.24 -2.53 -4.41
C THR A 75 8.28 -3.83 -5.18
N VAL A 76 9.29 -3.97 -6.04
CA VAL A 76 9.62 -5.24 -6.71
C VAL A 76 10.31 -6.23 -5.78
N LYS A 77 10.83 -5.78 -4.62
CA LYS A 77 11.47 -6.65 -3.63
C LYS A 77 10.44 -7.55 -2.95
N SER A 78 10.89 -8.70 -2.45
CA SER A 78 10.05 -9.66 -1.72
C SER A 78 9.78 -9.25 -0.27
N GLU A 79 10.56 -8.32 0.29
CA GLU A 79 10.50 -7.98 1.70
C GLU A 79 10.26 -6.48 1.95
N ILE A 80 9.71 -6.18 3.13
CA ILE A 80 9.54 -4.81 3.60
C ILE A 80 10.89 -4.25 4.05
N SER A 81 11.43 -3.31 3.27
CA SER A 81 12.55 -2.48 3.69
C SER A 81 12.03 -1.21 4.38
N TYR A 82 11.73 -1.30 5.69
CA TYR A 82 11.16 -0.20 6.48
C TYR A 82 11.97 1.10 6.37
N ASP A 83 13.30 1.00 6.36
CA ASP A 83 14.17 2.19 6.28
C ASP A 83 14.07 2.94 4.94
N CYS A 84 13.54 2.31 3.90
CA CYS A 84 13.30 2.94 2.61
C CYS A 84 11.88 3.51 2.48
N LEU A 85 10.98 3.21 3.43
CA LEU A 85 9.63 3.72 3.45
C LEU A 85 9.63 5.10 4.10
N LYS A 86 9.17 6.10 3.34
CA LYS A 86 9.04 7.47 3.79
C LYS A 86 7.66 8.01 3.48
N VAL A 87 7.12 8.81 4.39
CA VAL A 87 5.87 9.56 4.20
C VAL A 87 6.19 11.05 4.20
N SER A 88 5.64 11.76 3.22
CA SER A 88 6.23 13.02 2.75
C SER A 88 5.45 14.25 3.21
N SER A 89 4.23 14.08 3.73
CA SER A 89 3.36 15.19 4.09
C SER A 89 2.96 15.17 5.58
N PRO A 90 2.82 16.34 6.23
CA PRO A 90 2.23 16.45 7.56
C PRO A 90 0.82 15.88 7.65
N LYS A 91 0.09 15.88 6.52
CA LYS A 91 -1.23 15.27 6.43
C LYS A 91 -1.14 13.74 6.55
N ASP A 92 -0.15 13.13 5.90
CA ASP A 92 0.09 11.69 5.98
C ASP A 92 0.45 11.32 7.42
N TYR A 93 1.28 12.13 8.08
CA TYR A 93 1.62 11.93 9.49
C TYR A 93 0.36 11.87 10.37
N LYS A 94 -0.46 12.93 10.38
CA LYS A 94 -1.69 12.98 11.19
C LYS A 94 -2.62 11.82 10.87
N SER A 95 -2.82 11.50 9.59
CA SER A 95 -3.72 10.39 9.23
C SER A 95 -3.18 9.02 9.67
N LEU A 96 -1.86 8.80 9.64
CA LEU A 96 -1.27 7.56 10.14
C LEU A 96 -1.26 7.48 11.67
N THR A 97 -1.02 8.58 12.37
CA THR A 97 -0.84 8.57 13.83
C THR A 97 -2.12 8.80 14.63
N GLU A 98 -3.05 9.60 14.13
CA GLU A 98 -4.27 10.02 14.83
C GLU A 98 -5.54 9.40 14.22
N ASP A 99 -5.62 9.33 12.88
CA ASP A 99 -6.80 8.81 12.18
C ASP A 99 -6.76 7.28 11.96
N ASN A 100 -5.73 6.59 12.48
CA ASN A 100 -5.49 5.14 12.31
C ASN A 100 -5.45 4.65 10.86
N MET A 101 -5.04 5.50 9.92
CA MET A 101 -4.84 5.10 8.52
C MET A 101 -3.75 4.02 8.44
N GLU A 102 -4.00 2.98 7.66
CA GLU A 102 -3.03 1.89 7.45
C GLU A 102 -2.16 2.16 6.22
N ILE A 103 -0.93 1.62 6.23
CA ILE A 103 -0.11 1.49 5.03
C ILE A 103 -0.25 0.06 4.50
N ILE A 104 -0.70 -0.08 3.25
CA ILE A 104 -0.64 -1.34 2.53
C ILE A 104 0.67 -1.38 1.73
N ARG A 105 1.62 -2.18 2.22
CA ARG A 105 2.89 -2.41 1.55
C ARG A 105 2.75 -3.57 0.57
N VAL A 106 2.84 -3.26 -0.73
CA VAL A 106 2.84 -4.24 -1.82
C VAL A 106 4.29 -4.63 -2.14
N CYS A 107 4.62 -5.90 -1.94
CA CYS A 107 5.90 -6.51 -2.32
C CYS A 107 5.72 -7.38 -3.57
N ARG A 108 6.84 -7.74 -4.22
CA ARG A 108 6.89 -8.55 -5.45
C ARG A 108 6.11 -7.96 -6.63
N VAL A 109 6.05 -6.62 -6.74
CA VAL A 109 5.42 -5.95 -7.88
C VAL A 109 5.99 -6.47 -9.21
N GLY A 110 5.08 -6.81 -10.14
CA GLY A 110 5.42 -7.42 -11.43
C GLY A 110 5.43 -8.96 -11.41
N GLN A 111 5.14 -9.58 -10.27
CA GLN A 111 4.81 -11.01 -10.19
C GLN A 111 3.29 -11.20 -10.21
N ARG A 112 2.84 -12.38 -10.66
CA ARG A 112 1.40 -12.73 -10.68
C ARG A 112 0.84 -12.87 -9.26
N THR A 113 1.63 -13.43 -8.35
CA THR A 113 1.34 -13.45 -6.91
C THR A 113 2.17 -12.39 -6.21
N VAL A 114 1.49 -11.47 -5.52
CA VAL A 114 2.09 -10.39 -4.74
C VAL A 114 1.86 -10.59 -3.25
N ASP A 115 2.68 -9.95 -2.42
CA ASP A 115 2.53 -9.96 -0.98
C ASP A 115 2.01 -8.59 -0.50
N LEU A 116 0.87 -8.60 0.20
CA LEU A 116 0.27 -7.42 0.81
C LEU A 116 0.51 -7.46 2.32
N HIS A 117 1.15 -6.43 2.84
CA HIS A 117 1.34 -6.25 4.28
C HIS A 117 0.57 -5.03 4.77
N PHE A 118 -0.24 -5.23 5.80
CA PHE A 118 -1.02 -4.17 6.44
C PHE A 118 -0.25 -3.67 7.65
N LEU A 119 0.19 -2.41 7.61
CA LEU A 119 1.06 -1.81 8.60
C LEU A 119 0.32 -0.72 9.37
N LYS A 120 0.30 -0.86 10.69
CA LYS A 120 -0.31 0.11 11.62
C LYS A 120 0.74 0.87 12.41
N HIS A 121 0.57 2.19 12.49
CA HIS A 121 1.40 3.02 13.36
C HIS A 121 1.21 2.61 14.83
N GLY A 122 2.28 2.60 15.61
CA GLY A 122 2.28 2.18 17.02
C GLY A 122 2.16 0.66 17.24
N ILE A 123 1.91 -0.12 16.19
CA ILE A 123 1.83 -1.58 16.24
C ILE A 123 2.97 -2.22 15.47
N ASP A 124 3.13 -1.85 14.19
CA ASP A 124 4.14 -2.42 13.28
C ASP A 124 5.31 -1.47 13.05
N PHE A 125 5.06 -0.16 13.12
CA PHE A 125 6.09 0.86 12.93
C PHE A 125 5.86 2.10 13.79
N LEU A 126 6.93 2.85 14.00
CA LEU A 126 6.94 4.23 14.46
C LEU A 126 7.39 5.15 13.33
N LEU A 127 6.99 6.42 13.38
CA LEU A 127 7.49 7.45 12.49
C LEU A 127 8.65 8.21 13.15
N VAL A 128 9.80 8.22 12.48
CA VAL A 128 11.00 8.95 12.94
C VAL A 128 11.13 10.27 12.17
N PRO A 129 11.35 11.41 12.84
CA PRO A 129 11.54 12.69 12.18
C PRO A 129 12.74 12.68 11.24
N GLU A 130 12.49 13.03 9.99
CA GLU A 130 13.43 13.27 8.89
C GLU A 130 12.75 14.30 7.96
N PRO A 131 13.42 14.91 6.95
CA PRO A 131 12.76 15.78 5.97
C PRO A 131 11.51 15.15 5.33
N ARG A 132 11.48 13.82 5.28
CA ARG A 132 10.28 12.99 5.11
C ARG A 132 10.31 11.92 6.19
N TRP A 133 9.25 11.79 6.98
CA TRP A 133 9.18 10.85 8.10
C TRP A 133 9.49 9.42 7.63
N ARG A 134 10.48 8.78 8.25
CA ARG A 134 10.87 7.41 7.94
C ARG A 134 10.13 6.44 8.84
N LEU A 135 9.72 5.31 8.30
CA LEU A 135 9.17 4.22 9.10
C LEU A 135 10.30 3.47 9.82
N GLN A 136 10.14 3.26 11.12
CA GLN A 136 10.99 2.40 11.94
C GLN A 136 10.18 1.20 12.42
N LYS A 137 10.61 -0.01 12.07
CA LYS A 137 9.96 -1.24 12.53
C LYS A 137 9.99 -1.34 14.06
N ILE A 138 8.84 -1.61 14.67
CA ILE A 138 8.78 -1.97 16.09
C ILE A 138 9.27 -3.42 16.21
N ARG A 139 10.39 -3.61 16.91
CA ARG A 139 10.87 -4.95 17.27
C ARG A 139 10.06 -5.41 18.48
N ARG A 140 9.35 -6.54 18.34
CA ARG A 140 8.81 -7.29 19.47
C ARG A 140 9.83 -8.34 19.90
#